data_AF-A0AAN4YUX5-F1
#
_entry.id   AF-A0AAN4YUX5-F1
#
_cell.length_a   1.000
_cell.length_b   1.000
_cell.length_c   1.000
_cell.angle_alpha   90.00
_cell.angle_beta   90.00
_cell.angle_gamma   90.00
#
_symmetry.space_group_name_H-M   'P 1'
#
loop_
_entity.id
_entity.type
_entity.pdbx_description
1 polymer ?
#
loop_
_entity_poly.entity_id
_entity_poly.type
_entity_poly.pdbx_seq_one_letter_code
_entity_poly.pdbx_strand_id
1 'polypeptide(L)'
;MPGLGDSHTHFTWNGGDLDRLGELGVEEHTLLTARSAECFLDSGYTMCFGAASAKKRLDVVIRDAINAGDIPGPRFLANGQEMARRGGELVRGITAYADGPEEMREVYARRERITWTTLTTHQYP
;
A
#
# COMPACT_ATOMS: atom_id res chain seq x y z
N MET A 1 -25.33 -2.17 -9.76
CA MET A 1 -24.98 -2.60 -8.38
C MET A 1 -23.97 -1.60 -7.81
N PRO A 2 -23.82 -1.47 -6.48
CA PRO A 2 -22.69 -0.73 -5.89
C PRO A 2 -21.33 -1.34 -6.31
N GLY A 3 -20.26 -0.54 -6.26
CA GLY A 3 -18.91 -1.03 -6.55
C GLY A 3 -18.40 -2.01 -5.48
N LEU A 4 -17.48 -2.90 -5.89
CA LEU A 4 -16.89 -3.91 -5.01
C LEU A 4 -15.92 -3.28 -4.00
N GLY A 5 -15.77 -3.95 -2.86
CA GLY A 5 -14.79 -3.63 -1.83
C GLY A 5 -13.88 -4.82 -1.56
N ASP A 6 -12.60 -4.57 -1.36
CA ASP A 6 -11.61 -5.58 -0.96
C ASP A 6 -10.91 -5.16 0.34
N SER A 7 -10.97 -6.04 1.35
CA SER A 7 -10.40 -5.79 2.67
C SER A 7 -8.92 -6.19 2.79
N HIS A 8 -8.32 -6.80 1.76
CA HIS A 8 -6.94 -7.28 1.79
C HIS A 8 -6.28 -7.20 0.41
N THR A 9 -5.69 -6.05 0.11
CA THR A 9 -5.06 -5.79 -1.20
C THR A 9 -3.58 -5.50 -1.09
N HIS A 10 -2.86 -5.83 -2.17
CA HIS A 10 -1.45 -5.51 -2.35
C HIS A 10 -1.22 -4.90 -3.74
N PHE A 11 -1.33 -3.56 -3.87
CA PHE A 11 -1.05 -2.92 -5.17
C PHE A 11 0.42 -3.03 -5.57
N THR A 12 1.30 -3.08 -4.57
CA THR A 12 2.74 -3.10 -4.75
C THR A 12 3.30 -4.51 -4.95
N TRP A 13 2.54 -5.58 -4.67
CA TRP A 13 3.04 -6.95 -4.85
C TRP A 13 2.71 -7.44 -6.27
N ASN A 14 3.44 -6.91 -7.24
CA ASN A 14 3.24 -7.13 -8.66
C ASN A 14 4.35 -8.01 -9.27
N GLY A 15 4.10 -8.57 -10.45
CA GLY A 15 5.14 -9.29 -11.22
C GLY A 15 5.38 -10.75 -10.82
N GLY A 16 4.58 -11.33 -9.92
CA GLY A 16 4.55 -12.77 -9.61
C GLY A 16 5.70 -13.31 -8.75
N ASP A 17 6.87 -12.66 -8.78
CA ASP A 17 8.04 -13.01 -7.96
C ASP A 17 8.14 -12.06 -6.76
N LEU A 18 7.68 -12.53 -5.59
CA LEU A 18 7.64 -11.74 -4.37
C LEU A 18 9.05 -11.38 -3.88
N ASP A 19 10.04 -12.25 -4.04
CA ASP A 19 11.40 -12.05 -3.54
C ASP A 19 12.09 -10.84 -4.19
N ARG A 20 11.68 -10.54 -5.43
CA ARG A 20 12.27 -9.47 -6.25
C ARG A 20 11.60 -8.11 -6.06
N LEU A 21 10.48 -8.04 -5.32
CA LEU A 21 9.81 -6.77 -5.02
C LEU A 21 10.72 -5.80 -4.24
N GLY A 22 11.62 -6.33 -3.41
CA GLY A 22 12.61 -5.55 -2.69
C GLY A 22 13.65 -4.90 -3.61
N GLU A 23 13.97 -5.55 -4.72
CA GLU A 23 15.04 -5.15 -5.66
C GLU A 23 14.59 -4.07 -6.64
N LEU A 24 13.28 -3.98 -6.91
CA LEU A 24 12.74 -3.03 -7.86
C LEU A 24 12.99 -1.58 -7.40
N GLY A 25 13.49 -0.75 -8.31
CA GLY A 25 13.67 0.69 -8.11
C GLY A 25 12.34 1.35 -7.75
N VAL A 26 12.38 2.40 -6.92
CA VAL A 26 11.15 3.00 -6.38
C VAL A 26 10.33 3.65 -7.50
N GLU A 27 10.98 4.18 -8.52
CA GLU A 27 10.39 4.80 -9.70
C GLU A 27 9.60 3.78 -10.52
N GLU A 28 10.23 2.66 -10.90
CA GLU A 28 9.57 1.58 -11.64
C GLU A 28 8.44 0.96 -10.81
N HIS A 29 8.66 0.79 -9.50
CA HIS A 29 7.64 0.24 -8.60
C HIS A 29 6.43 1.15 -8.47
N THR A 30 6.63 2.47 -8.52
CA THR A 30 5.54 3.45 -8.51
C THR A 30 4.68 3.32 -9.76
N LEU A 31 5.31 3.26 -10.94
CA LEU A 31 4.58 3.07 -12.20
C LEU A 31 3.81 1.75 -12.24
N LEU A 32 4.41 0.67 -11.72
CA LEU A 32 3.74 -0.63 -11.61
C LEU A 32 2.56 -0.59 -10.64
N THR A 33 2.72 0.06 -9.50
CA THR A 33 1.67 0.16 -8.46
C THR A 33 0.49 1.01 -8.94
N ALA A 34 0.74 2.08 -9.69
CA ALA A 34 -0.32 2.87 -10.31
C ALA A 34 -1.16 2.03 -11.30
N ARG A 35 -0.51 1.21 -12.13
CA ARG A 35 -1.21 0.27 -13.03
C ARG A 35 -2.01 -0.79 -12.27
N SER A 36 -1.50 -1.27 -11.13
CA SER A 36 -2.27 -2.17 -10.27
C SER A 36 -3.55 -1.50 -9.76
N ALA A 37 -3.47 -0.25 -9.28
CA ALA A 37 -4.63 0.49 -8.78
C ALA A 37 -5.70 0.68 -9.87
N GLU A 38 -5.29 1.03 -11.09
CA GLU A 38 -6.18 1.13 -12.26
C GLU A 38 -6.86 -0.21 -12.56
N CYS A 39 -6.09 -1.30 -12.58
CA CYS A 39 -6.62 -2.66 -12.80
C CYS A 39 -7.70 -3.06 -11.77
N PHE A 40 -7.51 -2.72 -10.49
CA PHE A 40 -8.55 -2.93 -9.47
C PHE A 40 -9.82 -2.13 -9.79
N LEU A 41 -9.68 -0.86 -10.19
CA LEU A 41 -10.82 -0.01 -10.53
C LEU A 41 -11.58 -0.55 -11.75
N ASP A 42 -10.86 -0.92 -12.81
CA ASP A 42 -11.43 -1.51 -14.03
C ASP A 42 -12.11 -2.86 -13.78
N SER A 43 -11.66 -3.58 -12.75
CA SER A 43 -12.28 -4.82 -12.27
C SER A 43 -13.52 -4.59 -11.39
N GLY A 44 -13.92 -3.34 -11.17
CA GLY A 44 -15.12 -2.96 -10.43
C GLY A 44 -14.91 -2.74 -8.94
N TYR A 45 -13.68 -2.79 -8.43
CA TYR A 45 -13.36 -2.41 -7.06
C TYR A 45 -13.32 -0.90 -6.93
N THR A 46 -14.06 -0.36 -5.97
CA THR A 46 -14.11 1.09 -5.70
C THR A 46 -13.58 1.45 -4.30
N MET A 47 -13.24 0.44 -3.50
CA MET A 47 -12.62 0.56 -2.19
C MET A 47 -11.65 -0.61 -1.94
N CYS A 48 -10.43 -0.29 -1.50
CA CYS A 48 -9.41 -1.28 -1.18
C CYS A 48 -8.70 -0.96 0.14
N PHE A 49 -8.40 -1.99 0.93
CA PHE A 49 -7.61 -1.89 2.16
C PHE A 49 -6.22 -2.49 1.90
N GLY A 50 -5.17 -1.69 2.09
CA GLY A 50 -3.79 -2.13 1.92
C GLY A 50 -3.36 -3.05 3.05
N ALA A 51 -2.94 -4.27 2.72
CA ALA A 51 -2.48 -5.24 3.71
C ALA A 51 -0.99 -5.07 4.04
N ALA A 52 -0.15 -4.86 3.02
CA ALA A 52 1.25 -4.49 3.17
C ALA A 52 1.78 -3.87 1.86
N SER A 53 2.68 -2.90 2.02
CA SER A 53 3.38 -2.24 0.92
C SER A 53 4.77 -2.84 0.74
N ALA A 54 5.25 -2.97 -0.50
CA ALA A 54 6.60 -3.44 -0.76
C ALA A 54 7.68 -2.44 -0.31
N LYS A 55 7.35 -1.15 -0.21
CA LYS A 55 8.26 -0.07 0.21
C LYS A 55 7.63 0.74 1.34
N LYS A 56 8.45 1.51 2.06
CA LYS A 56 8.03 2.27 3.25
C LYS A 56 6.86 3.24 3.03
N ARG A 57 6.77 3.85 1.85
CA ARG A 57 5.85 4.96 1.54
C ARG A 57 4.96 4.74 0.32
N LEU A 58 5.13 3.64 -0.39
CA LEU A 58 4.63 3.53 -1.76
C LEU A 58 3.10 3.54 -1.84
N ASP A 59 2.43 2.81 -0.95
CA ASP A 59 0.97 2.85 -0.84
C ASP A 59 0.43 4.25 -0.52
N VAL A 60 1.13 5.01 0.35
CA VAL A 60 0.74 6.37 0.75
C VAL A 60 0.78 7.30 -0.47
N VAL A 61 1.86 7.24 -1.25
CA VAL A 61 2.01 8.03 -2.48
C VAL A 61 0.90 7.72 -3.48
N ILE A 62 0.58 6.44 -3.68
CA ILE A 62 -0.46 6.01 -4.63
C ILE A 62 -1.85 6.43 -4.16
N ARG A 63 -2.17 6.26 -2.88
CA ARG A 63 -3.42 6.77 -2.29
C ARG A 63 -3.57 8.27 -2.52
N ASP A 64 -2.51 9.03 -2.24
CA ASP A 64 -2.57 10.49 -2.31
C ASP A 64 -2.77 10.96 -3.76
N ALA A 65 -2.10 10.32 -4.72
CA ALA A 65 -2.30 10.57 -6.15
C ALA A 65 -3.73 10.22 -6.61
N ILE A 66 -4.31 9.11 -6.13
CA ILE A 66 -5.71 8.76 -6.40
C ILE A 66 -6.66 9.81 -5.82
N ASN A 67 -6.44 10.23 -4.57
CA ASN A 67 -7.28 11.22 -3.89
C ASN A 67 -7.19 12.62 -4.54
N ALA A 68 -6.03 12.96 -5.10
CA ALA A 68 -5.83 14.19 -5.87
C ALA A 68 -6.47 14.13 -7.28
N GLY A 69 -6.81 12.93 -7.76
CA GLY A 69 -7.30 12.70 -9.12
C GLY A 69 -6.19 12.64 -10.17
N ASP A 70 -4.92 12.52 -9.75
CA ASP A 70 -3.77 12.48 -10.66
C ASP A 70 -3.69 11.14 -11.42
N ILE A 71 -4.14 10.05 -10.78
CA ILE A 71 -4.18 8.70 -11.36
C ILE A 71 -5.51 8.01 -11.05
N PRO A 72 -5.99 7.11 -11.92
CA PRO A 72 -7.17 6.29 -11.63
C PRO A 72 -6.87 5.23 -10.58
N GLY A 73 -7.84 4.98 -9.70
CA GLY A 73 -7.79 3.89 -8.74
C GLY A 73 -8.97 3.90 -7.77
N PRO A 74 -9.21 2.81 -7.04
CA PRO A 74 -10.21 2.77 -5.97
C PRO A 74 -9.79 3.66 -4.81
N ARG A 75 -10.76 4.07 -3.97
CA ARG A 75 -10.41 4.65 -2.67
C ARG A 75 -9.55 3.67 -1.89
N PHE A 76 -8.41 4.12 -1.40
CA PHE A 76 -7.40 3.22 -0.86
C PHE A 76 -7.01 3.59 0.57
N LEU A 77 -7.04 2.60 1.46
CA LEU A 77 -6.46 2.72 2.80
C LEU A 77 -5.04 2.20 2.76
N ALA A 78 -4.11 3.13 2.53
CA ALA A 78 -2.68 2.86 2.40
C ALA A 78 -2.10 2.16 3.64
N ASN A 79 -1.05 1.35 3.44
CA ASN A 79 -0.28 0.74 4.51
C ASN A 79 1.23 0.96 4.31
N GLY A 80 2.04 0.45 5.23
CA GLY A 80 3.49 0.40 5.11
C GLY A 80 3.94 -1.02 4.85
N GLN A 81 5.25 -1.24 4.95
CA GLN A 81 5.83 -2.58 4.94
C GLN A 81 5.18 -3.46 6.02
N GLU A 82 5.07 -4.75 5.74
CA GLU A 82 4.75 -5.71 6.79
C GLU A 82 5.81 -5.64 7.89
N MET A 83 5.44 -6.01 9.11
CA MET A 83 6.37 -6.01 10.24
C MET A 83 6.48 -7.42 10.81
N ALA A 84 7.70 -7.91 10.97
CA ALA A 84 7.96 -9.23 11.51
C ALA A 84 9.18 -9.26 12.45
N ARG A 85 9.25 -10.32 13.26
CA ARG A 85 10.48 -10.69 13.98
C ARG A 85 11.56 -11.08 12.98
N ARG A 86 12.82 -10.98 13.37
CA ARG A 86 13.92 -11.50 12.54
C ARG A 86 13.79 -13.02 12.38
N GLY A 87 13.73 -13.51 11.15
CA GLY A 87 13.46 -14.91 10.83
C GLY A 87 11.98 -15.28 10.71
N GLY A 88 11.06 -14.30 10.80
CA GLY A 88 9.62 -14.47 10.64
C GLY A 88 9.02 -13.70 9.45
N GLU A 89 9.87 -13.10 8.61
CA GLU A 89 9.47 -12.40 7.39
C GLU A 89 8.84 -13.33 6.35
N LEU A 90 7.96 -12.78 5.51
CA LEU A 90 7.58 -13.43 4.26
C LEU A 90 8.69 -13.26 3.21
N VAL A 91 9.10 -12.00 2.99
CA VAL A 91 10.17 -11.64 2.05
C VAL A 91 11.05 -10.54 2.64
N ARG A 92 12.33 -10.85 2.79
CA ARG A 92 13.33 -9.98 3.44
C ARG A 92 13.37 -8.56 2.88
N GLY A 93 13.24 -8.42 1.56
CA GLY A 93 13.36 -7.14 0.86
C GLY A 93 12.19 -6.18 1.08
N ILE A 94 11.06 -6.65 1.62
CA ILE A 94 9.83 -5.85 1.80
C ILE A 94 9.35 -5.81 3.25
N THR A 95 10.08 -6.41 4.19
CA THR A 95 9.72 -6.49 5.60
C THR A 95 10.43 -5.42 6.44
N ALA A 96 9.70 -4.78 7.34
CA ALA A 96 10.27 -4.03 8.45
C ALA A 96 10.48 -4.95 9.66
N TYR A 97 11.68 -4.96 10.23
CA TYR A 97 12.00 -5.86 11.34
C TYR A 97 11.82 -5.19 12.69
N ALA A 98 11.22 -5.92 13.64
CA ALA A 98 11.11 -5.52 15.03
C ALA A 98 11.03 -6.73 15.96
N ASP A 99 11.92 -6.81 16.96
CA ASP A 99 11.94 -7.83 17.99
C ASP A 99 11.43 -7.31 19.33
N GLY A 100 10.14 -7.54 19.58
CA GLY A 100 9.49 -7.24 20.85
C GLY A 100 8.73 -5.91 20.86
N PRO A 101 8.00 -5.61 21.95
CA PRO A 101 7.04 -4.51 21.97
C PRO A 101 7.67 -3.12 21.77
N GLU A 102 8.86 -2.90 22.31
CA GLU A 102 9.57 -1.62 22.23
C GLU A 102 10.01 -1.32 20.79
N GLU A 103 10.71 -2.27 20.16
CA GLU A 103 11.16 -2.11 18.76
C GLU A 103 9.96 -1.98 17.80
N MET A 104 8.86 -2.71 18.06
CA MET A 104 7.63 -2.57 17.27
C MET A 104 7.03 -1.16 17.35
N ARG A 105 7.02 -0.55 18.54
CA ARG A 105 6.56 0.83 18.73
C ARG A 105 7.48 1.82 18.01
N GLU A 106 8.78 1.63 18.08
CA GLU A 106 9.75 2.48 17.37
C GLU A 106 9.60 2.39 15.85
N VAL A 107 9.47 1.18 15.31
CA VAL A 107 9.28 0.96 13.87
C VAL A 107 7.95 1.56 13.42
N TYR A 108 6.87 1.37 14.19
CA TYR A 108 5.59 2.00 13.90
C TYR A 108 5.69 3.53 13.89
N ALA A 109 6.35 4.13 14.89
CA ALA A 109 6.51 5.58 14.99
C ALA A 109 7.34 6.19 13.85
N ARG A 110 8.23 5.41 13.23
CA ARG A 110 9.03 5.82 12.06
C ARG A 110 8.30 5.66 10.73
N ARG A 111 7.11 5.05 10.70
CA ARG A 111 6.36 4.92 9.45
C ARG A 111 5.96 6.31 8.96
N GLU A 112 6.09 6.50 7.65
CA GLU A 112 5.46 7.61 6.95
C GLU A 112 3.98 7.66 7.30
N ARG A 113 3.37 8.85 7.27
CA ARG A 113 1.99 9.09 7.75
C ARG A 113 0.97 8.21 7.02
N ILE A 114 0.80 6.99 7.50
CA ILE A 114 -0.33 6.10 7.24
C ILE A 114 -1.48 6.65 8.10
N THR A 115 -1.95 7.84 7.75
CA THR A 115 -3.08 8.44 8.43
C THR A 115 -4.35 7.89 7.82
N TRP A 116 -5.20 7.35 8.70
CA TRP A 116 -6.62 7.19 8.47
C TRP A 116 -7.29 8.57 8.47
N THR A 117 -6.89 9.44 7.55
CA THR A 117 -7.65 10.67 7.33
C THR A 117 -8.95 10.24 6.69
N THR A 118 -9.97 10.15 7.54
CA THR A 118 -11.38 9.99 7.23
C THR A 118 -11.71 10.70 5.94
N LEU A 119 -12.30 9.96 5.00
CA LEU A 119 -13.12 10.44 3.88
C LEU A 119 -13.41 11.94 4.00
N THR A 120 -12.56 12.79 3.44
CA THR A 120 -12.99 14.15 3.13
C THR A 120 -14.02 13.96 2.03
N THR A 121 -15.28 14.05 2.42
CA THR A 121 -16.39 14.20 1.50
C THR A 121 -15.99 15.28 0.50
N HIS A 122 -15.63 14.89 -0.72
CA HIS A 122 -15.67 15.81 -1.84
C HIS A 122 -17.14 16.22 -1.96
N GLN A 123 -17.47 17.41 -1.44
CA GLN A 123 -18.59 18.16 -1.93
C GLN A 123 -18.26 18.45 -3.39
N TYR A 124 -18.86 17.68 -4.31
CA TYR A 124 -18.98 18.12 -5.69
C TYR A 124 -19.85 19.38 -5.72
N PRO A 125 -19.58 20.33 -6.63
CA PRO A 125 -20.37 21.56 -6.79
C PRO A 125 -21.82 21.27 -7.20
#